data_AF-A0A482U448-F1
#
_entry.id   AF-A0A482U448-F1
#
_cell.length_a   1.000
_cell.length_b   1.000
_cell.length_c   1.000
_cell.angle_alpha   90.00
_cell.angle_beta   90.00
_cell.angle_gamma   90.00
#
_symmetry.space_group_name_H-M   'P 1'
#
loop_
_entity.id
_entity.type
_entity.pdbx_description
1 polymer ?
#
loop_
_entity_poly.entity_id
_entity_poly.type
_entity_poly.pdbx_seq_one_letter_code
_entity_poly.pdbx_strand_id
1 'polypeptide(L)'
;MKIRHFKNLTVKLLLAQLLYLTYSCGEAVKPSDDPNNKIALEEIKKEPKIKEAIITDANVLYVTVEDDKTNRDGYAQYLCEILKEHKASSSWVKVVKANSINDENSDNVYGILLGESNCN
;
A
#
# COMPACT_ATOMS: atom_id res chain seq x y z
N MET A 1 -50.54 -44.08 4.35
CA MET A 1 -49.09 -44.31 4.16
C MET A 1 -48.55 -43.34 3.11
N LYS A 2 -48.08 -42.15 3.50
CA LYS A 2 -47.61 -41.10 2.56
C LYS A 2 -46.63 -40.07 3.17
N ILE A 3 -45.82 -40.47 4.16
CA ILE A 3 -45.00 -39.55 4.98
C ILE A 3 -43.49 -39.61 4.64
N ARG A 4 -43.04 -40.62 3.87
CA ARG A 4 -41.60 -40.82 3.62
C ARG A 4 -40.98 -39.91 2.53
N HIS A 5 -41.77 -39.34 1.62
CA HIS A 5 -41.21 -38.52 0.53
C HIS A 5 -40.85 -37.08 0.94
N PHE A 6 -41.49 -36.52 1.97
CA PHE A 6 -41.31 -35.12 2.34
C PHE A 6 -39.97 -34.85 3.06
N LYS A 7 -39.46 -35.83 3.82
CA LYS A 7 -38.21 -35.71 4.59
C LYS A 7 -36.95 -35.67 3.74
N ASN A 8 -36.98 -36.28 2.55
CA ASN A 8 -35.81 -36.33 1.65
C ASN A 8 -35.67 -35.04 0.80
N LEU A 9 -36.74 -34.24 0.69
CA LEU A 9 -36.74 -33.00 -0.07
C LEU A 9 -36.17 -31.83 0.75
N THR A 10 -36.48 -31.78 2.05
CA THR A 10 -35.99 -30.74 2.97
C THR A 10 -34.49 -30.87 3.26
N VAL A 11 -33.96 -32.09 3.36
CA VAL A 11 -32.50 -32.32 3.58
C VAL A 11 -31.66 -31.88 2.37
N LYS A 12 -32.17 -32.09 1.14
CA LYS A 12 -31.46 -31.66 -0.09
C LYS A 12 -31.44 -30.14 -0.26
N LEU A 13 -32.48 -29.45 0.18
CA LEU A 13 -32.56 -27.98 0.11
C LEU A 13 -31.60 -27.29 1.09
N LEU A 14 -31.40 -27.87 2.28
CA LEU A 14 -30.44 -27.38 3.29
C LEU A 14 -28.98 -27.56 2.86
N LEU A 15 -28.65 -28.66 2.18
CA LEU A 15 -27.30 -28.89 1.65
C LEU A 15 -26.93 -27.92 0.51
N ALA A 16 -27.90 -27.51 -0.31
CA ALA A 16 -27.67 -26.56 -1.40
C ALA A 16 -27.38 -25.12 -0.91
N GLN A 17 -27.87 -24.73 0.26
CA GLN A 17 -27.62 -23.39 0.84
C GLN A 17 -26.24 -23.27 1.50
N LEU A 18 -25.67 -24.37 2.01
CA LEU A 18 -24.31 -24.36 2.58
C LEU A 18 -23.22 -24.19 1.52
N LEU A 19 -23.49 -24.54 0.26
CA LEU A 19 -22.54 -24.45 -0.86
C LEU A 19 -22.35 -23.02 -1.42
N TYR A 20 -23.20 -22.07 -1.04
CA TYR A 20 -23.08 -20.67 -1.49
C TYR A 20 -22.17 -19.79 -0.61
N LEU A 21 -21.70 -20.30 0.53
CA LEU A 21 -20.93 -19.50 1.49
C LEU A 21 -19.40 -19.55 1.26
N THR A 22 -18.91 -20.26 0.25
CA THR A 22 -17.46 -20.49 0.07
C THR A 22 -16.79 -19.66 -1.03
N TYR A 23 -17.47 -18.69 -1.64
CA TYR A 23 -16.97 -17.99 -2.84
C TYR A 23 -16.56 -16.52 -2.67
N SER A 24 -16.44 -16.00 -1.44
CA SER A 24 -15.81 -14.68 -1.24
C SER A 24 -14.34 -14.86 -0.86
N CYS A 25 -13.52 -15.25 -1.84
CA CYS A 25 -12.07 -15.07 -1.74
C CYS A 25 -11.79 -13.63 -2.18
N GLY A 26 -11.85 -12.68 -1.24
CA GLY A 26 -11.48 -11.30 -1.50
C GLY A 26 -9.98 -11.23 -1.80
N GLU A 27 -9.61 -10.88 -3.03
CA GLU A 27 -8.22 -10.65 -3.39
C GLU A 27 -7.75 -9.38 -2.68
N ALA A 28 -6.68 -9.48 -1.89
CA ALA A 28 -6.10 -8.31 -1.22
C ALA A 28 -5.61 -7.34 -2.29
N VAL A 29 -6.17 -6.12 -2.30
CA VAL A 29 -5.73 -5.06 -3.21
C VAL A 29 -4.29 -4.70 -2.86
N LYS A 30 -3.38 -4.83 -3.82
CA LYS A 30 -1.99 -4.41 -3.62
C LYS A 30 -1.92 -2.90 -3.39
N PRO A 31 -1.01 -2.39 -2.55
CA PRO A 31 -0.85 -0.95 -2.36
C PRO A 31 -0.66 -0.18 -3.67
N SER A 32 0.03 -0.77 -4.66
CA SER A 32 0.21 -0.19 -5.99
C SER A 32 -1.09 -0.08 -6.80
N ASP A 33 -2.11 -0.88 -6.47
CA ASP A 33 -3.39 -0.93 -7.16
C ASP A 33 -4.47 -0.07 -6.49
N ASP A 34 -4.24 0.36 -5.24
CA ASP A 34 -5.10 1.29 -4.52
C ASP A 34 -5.23 2.62 -5.29
N PRO A 35 -6.45 3.06 -5.64
CA PRO A 35 -6.67 4.26 -6.43
C PRO A 35 -6.23 5.54 -5.70
N ASN A 36 -6.33 5.59 -4.37
CA ASN A 36 -5.90 6.74 -3.58
C ASN A 36 -4.38 6.82 -3.53
N ASN A 37 -3.69 5.67 -3.40
CA ASN A 37 -2.23 5.62 -3.50
C ASN A 37 -1.74 6.10 -4.87
N LYS A 38 -2.43 5.71 -5.96
CA LYS A 38 -2.09 6.18 -7.31
C LYS A 38 -2.22 7.69 -7.43
N ILE A 39 -3.34 8.26 -6.97
CA ILE A 39 -3.56 9.72 -7.03
C ILE A 39 -2.51 10.45 -6.19
N ALA A 40 -2.26 10.00 -4.96
CA ALA A 40 -1.28 10.61 -4.08
C ALA A 40 0.14 10.54 -4.68
N LEU A 41 0.51 9.39 -5.26
CA LEU A 41 1.80 9.20 -5.90
C LEU A 41 2.00 10.12 -7.10
N GLU A 42 0.96 10.33 -7.91
CA GLU A 42 1.02 11.27 -9.03
C GLU A 42 1.13 12.74 -8.57
N GLU A 43 0.52 13.10 -7.44
CA GLU A 43 0.72 14.42 -6.83
C GLU A 43 2.15 14.59 -6.31
N ILE A 44 2.65 13.61 -5.56
CA ILE A 44 4.01 13.58 -5.01
C ILE A 44 5.06 13.72 -6.12
N LYS A 45 4.88 13.07 -7.27
CA LYS A 45 5.81 13.18 -8.42
C LYS A 45 5.92 14.59 -9.01
N LYS A 46 4.99 15.51 -8.70
CA LYS A 46 5.06 16.91 -9.15
C LYS A 46 6.04 17.74 -8.32
N GLU A 47 6.45 17.24 -7.14
CA GLU A 47 7.35 17.94 -6.25
C GLU A 47 8.74 18.15 -6.91
N PRO A 48 9.25 19.39 -7.01
CA PRO A 48 10.49 19.66 -7.75
C PRO A 48 11.75 18.95 -7.23
N LYS A 49 11.76 18.56 -5.95
CA LYS A 49 12.90 17.88 -5.32
C LYS A 49 12.93 16.38 -5.61
N ILE A 50 11.81 15.80 -6.03
CA ILE A 50 11.66 14.36 -6.24
C ILE A 50 12.16 13.98 -7.63
N LYS A 51 13.08 13.00 -7.66
CA LYS A 51 13.59 12.38 -8.88
C LYS A 51 12.76 11.16 -9.28
N GLU A 52 12.45 10.35 -8.28
CA GLU A 52 11.68 9.12 -8.42
C GLU A 52 10.82 8.94 -7.18
N ALA A 53 9.64 8.35 -7.34
CA ALA A 53 8.75 8.01 -6.24
C ALA A 53 8.01 6.70 -6.54
N ILE A 54 7.94 5.82 -5.55
CA ILE A 54 7.24 4.53 -5.64
C ILE A 54 6.54 4.21 -4.32
N ILE A 55 5.37 3.58 -4.40
CA ILE A 55 4.75 2.91 -3.26
C ILE A 55 4.99 1.40 -3.43
N THR A 56 5.60 0.80 -2.41
CA THR A 56 5.97 -0.63 -2.42
C THR A 56 4.80 -1.51 -2.02
N ASP A 57 4.91 -2.82 -2.27
CA ASP A 57 3.93 -3.82 -1.79
C ASP A 57 3.85 -3.88 -0.25
N ALA A 58 4.88 -3.37 0.46
CA ALA A 58 4.87 -3.18 1.90
C ALA A 58 4.12 -1.91 2.34
N ASN A 59 3.47 -1.20 1.42
CA ASN A 59 2.71 0.02 1.66
C ASN A 59 3.54 1.18 2.25
N VAL A 60 4.81 1.25 1.83
CA VAL A 60 5.77 2.31 2.15
C VAL A 60 6.04 3.12 0.90
N LEU A 61 5.92 4.45 1.00
CA LEU A 61 6.35 5.40 -0.01
C LEU A 61 7.86 5.60 0.10
N TYR A 62 8.58 5.31 -0.97
CA TYR A 62 9.98 5.72 -1.15
C TYR A 62 10.04 6.87 -2.14
N VAL A 63 10.77 7.93 -1.78
CA VAL A 63 11.08 9.03 -2.69
C VAL A 63 12.58 9.25 -2.76
N THR A 64 13.08 9.42 -3.98
CA THR A 64 14.49 9.65 -4.26
C THR A 64 14.73 11.14 -4.47
N VAL A 65 15.71 11.72 -3.76
CA VAL A 65 16.06 13.14 -3.85
C VAL A 65 17.57 13.34 -3.93
N GLU A 66 18.01 14.51 -4.40
CA GLU A 66 19.41 14.90 -4.28
C GLU A 66 19.78 15.16 -2.80
N ASP A 67 20.95 14.66 -2.41
CA ASP A 67 21.49 14.84 -1.05
C ASP A 67 22.17 16.22 -0.95
N ASP A 68 21.53 17.13 -0.22
CA ASP A 68 22.06 18.46 0.11
C ASP A 68 22.62 18.54 1.53
N LYS A 69 22.89 17.39 2.17
CA LYS A 69 23.42 17.25 3.53
C LYS A 69 22.49 17.75 4.63
N THR A 70 21.20 17.91 4.34
CA THR A 70 20.17 18.23 5.34
C THR A 70 19.34 17.00 5.71
N ASN A 71 18.88 16.95 6.97
CA ASN A 71 17.90 15.96 7.41
C ASN A 71 16.57 16.17 6.66
N ARG A 72 15.94 15.07 6.25
CA ARG A 72 14.71 15.08 5.44
C ARG A 72 13.45 14.61 6.17
N ASP A 73 13.46 14.46 7.48
CA ASP A 73 12.28 14.03 8.26
C ASP A 73 11.13 15.02 8.11
N GLY A 74 11.43 16.33 8.12
CA GLY A 74 10.43 17.37 7.86
C GLY A 74 9.83 17.29 6.45
N TYR A 75 10.63 16.86 5.47
CA TYR A 75 10.12 16.64 4.11
C TYR A 75 9.30 15.35 4.04
N ALA A 76 9.71 14.28 4.72
CA ALA A 76 8.93 13.06 4.85
C ALA A 76 7.57 13.32 5.51
N GLN A 77 7.51 14.17 6.54
CA GLN A 77 6.26 14.60 7.17
C GLN A 77 5.36 15.36 6.20
N TYR A 78 5.93 16.28 5.43
CA TYR A 78 5.17 17.00 4.41
C TYR A 78 4.53 16.05 3.39
N LEU A 79 5.27 15.02 2.94
CA LEU A 79 4.72 14.00 2.03
C LEU A 79 3.63 13.13 2.70
N CYS A 80 3.71 12.90 4.01
CA CYS A 80 2.60 12.28 4.76
C CYS A 80 1.32 13.12 4.67
N GLU A 81 1.40 14.45 4.68
CA GLU A 81 0.20 15.29 4.53
C GLU A 81 -0.43 15.13 3.14
N ILE A 82 0.37 14.97 2.08
CA ILE A 82 -0.15 14.68 0.72
C ILE A 82 -0.84 13.30 0.70
N LEU A 83 -0.21 12.28 1.28
CA LEU A 83 -0.81 10.94 1.40
C LEU A 83 -2.17 11.02 2.13
N LYS A 84 -2.23 11.79 3.21
CA LYS A 84 -3.44 11.99 4.02
C LYS A 84 -4.53 12.75 3.27
N GLU A 85 -4.18 13.81 2.54
CA GLU A 85 -5.11 14.59 1.71
C GLU A 85 -5.84 13.70 0.70
N HIS A 86 -5.10 12.77 0.09
CA HIS A 86 -5.63 11.82 -0.88
C HIS A 86 -6.19 10.54 -0.25
N LYS A 87 -6.19 10.41 1.08
CA LYS A 87 -6.64 9.20 1.80
C LYS A 87 -5.92 7.94 1.31
N ALA A 88 -4.64 8.09 0.98
CA ALA A 88 -3.75 7.00 0.65
C ALA A 88 -3.64 6.03 1.82
N SER A 89 -3.50 4.74 1.53
CA SER A 89 -3.31 3.71 2.54
C SER A 89 -1.87 3.65 3.06
N SER A 90 -0.88 4.20 2.33
CA SER A 90 0.52 4.22 2.77
C SER A 90 0.71 5.04 4.04
N SER A 91 1.32 4.42 5.04
CA SER A 91 1.49 4.99 6.39
C SER A 91 2.94 5.32 6.73
N TRP A 92 3.88 5.10 5.80
CA TRP A 92 5.29 5.35 6.01
C TRP A 92 5.91 5.99 4.78
N VAL A 93 6.72 7.02 5.01
CA VAL A 93 7.50 7.71 3.98
C VAL A 93 8.98 7.56 4.29
N LYS A 94 9.77 7.22 3.28
CA LYS A 94 11.23 7.18 3.33
C LYS A 94 11.82 8.01 2.21
N VAL A 95 12.67 8.95 2.58
CA VAL A 95 13.40 9.82 1.65
C VAL A 95 14.80 9.26 1.50
N VAL A 96 15.19 8.87 0.30
CA VAL A 96 16.49 8.25 0.00
C VAL A 96 17.32 9.09 -0.95
N LYS A 97 18.64 8.94 -0.85
CA LYS A 97 19.62 9.64 -1.70
C LYS A 97 19.61 9.09 -3.13
N ALA A 98 19.60 9.99 -4.11
CA ALA A 98 19.77 9.65 -5.51
C ALA A 98 21.07 8.88 -5.78
N ASN A 99 21.00 7.88 -6.67
CA ASN A 99 22.12 7.05 -7.11
C ASN A 99 22.83 6.29 -5.98
N SER A 100 22.13 5.94 -4.89
CA SER A 100 22.73 5.30 -3.71
C SER A 100 22.33 3.85 -3.45
N ILE A 101 21.55 3.22 -4.34
CA ILE A 101 21.09 1.82 -4.19
C ILE A 101 22.25 0.82 -4.00
N ASN A 102 23.40 1.09 -4.61
CA ASN A 102 24.60 0.25 -4.52
C ASN A 102 25.70 0.88 -3.63
N ASP A 103 25.37 1.88 -2.82
CA ASP A 103 26.32 2.52 -1.92
C ASP A 103 26.66 1.57 -0.75
N GLU A 104 27.93 1.55 -0.33
CA GLU A 104 28.38 0.72 0.80
C GLU A 104 27.72 1.11 2.12
N ASN A 105 27.23 2.35 2.22
CA ASN A 105 26.53 2.88 3.38
C ASN A 105 25.00 2.78 3.26
N SER A 106 24.48 2.06 2.26
CA SER A 106 23.05 1.86 2.09
C SER A 106 22.47 1.12 3.29
N ASP A 107 21.49 1.74 3.95
CA ASP A 107 20.81 1.19 5.13
C ASP A 107 19.50 0.48 4.78
N ASN A 108 19.06 0.58 3.53
CA ASN A 108 17.91 -0.13 2.99
C ASN A 108 18.12 -0.49 1.51
N VAL A 109 17.19 -1.26 0.93
CA VAL A 109 17.31 -1.74 -0.47
C VAL A 109 17.11 -0.66 -1.53
N TYR A 110 16.68 0.54 -1.12
CA TYR A 110 16.42 1.68 -2.01
C TYR A 110 17.50 2.77 -1.91
N GLY A 111 18.54 2.57 -1.09
CA GLY A 111 19.67 3.49 -0.96
C GLY A 111 19.86 4.01 0.46
N ILE A 112 20.67 5.07 0.58
CA ILE A 112 20.93 5.74 1.85
C ILE A 112 19.70 6.54 2.28
N LEU A 113 19.17 6.27 3.48
CA LEU A 113 18.10 7.05 4.09
C LEU A 113 18.58 8.45 4.49
N LEU A 114 17.82 9.46 4.06
CA LEU A 114 18.03 10.86 4.41
C LEU A 114 16.98 11.38 5.40
N GLY A 115 15.85 10.69 5.50
CA GLY A 115 14.82 10.94 6.50
C GLY A 115 13.61 10.05 6.32
N GLU A 116 12.78 9.96 7.35
CA GLU A 116 11.56 9.16 7.35
C GLU A 116 10.46 9.78 8.20
N SER A 117 9.21 9.42 7.92
CA SER A 117 8.09 9.75 8.79
C SER A 117 7.01 8.68 8.73
N ASN A 118 6.37 8.45 9.88
CA ASN A 118 5.19 7.63 10.02
C ASN A 118 3.95 8.55 9.98
N CYS A 119 3.01 8.27 9.08
CA CYS A 119 1.87 9.14 8.77
C CYS A 119 0.65 8.96 9.69
N ASN A 120 0.81 8.26 10.82
CA ASN A 120 -0.25 8.03 11.81
C ASN A 120 -0.43 9.21 12.78
#